data_AF-Q22790-F1
#
_entry.id   AF-Q22790-F1
#
_cell.length_a   1.000
_cell.length_b   1.000
_cell.length_c   1.000
_cell.angle_alpha   90.00
_cell.angle_beta   90.00
_cell.angle_gamma   90.00
#
_symmetry.space_group_name_H-M   'P 1'
#
loop_
_entity.id
_entity.type
_entity.pdbx_description
1 polymer ?
#
loop_
_entity_poly.entity_id
_entity_poly.type
_entity_poly.pdbx_seq_one_letter_code
_entity_poly.pdbx_strand_id
1 'polypeptide(L)'
;MSKRGQSSSMSYKDKANLHFVEQEEPAFIKAMKAKLGYKEPAKLEDKYEDEAGPADFDDDETDLMRMKEEDRPQVVVLNEKTDLTKEELEKELEEKKKEEGDKLIAEGKITFKKPTKRAGDSAAADEEEKKKKKNAPLPKVQKGLLSFNDEDEEEY
;
A
#
# COMPACT_ATOMS: atom_id res chain seq x y z
N MET A 1 19.32 56.65 -24.89
CA MET A 1 19.08 55.85 -23.66
C MET A 1 19.19 54.37 -24.01
N SER A 2 20.35 53.75 -23.81
CA SER A 2 20.51 52.31 -24.10
C SER A 2 20.17 51.50 -22.85
N LYS A 3 19.13 50.67 -22.93
CA LYS A 3 18.68 49.81 -21.83
C LYS A 3 19.78 48.79 -21.56
N ARG A 4 20.40 48.89 -20.37
CA ARG A 4 21.35 47.92 -19.83
C ARG A 4 20.77 46.51 -20.04
N GLY A 5 21.47 45.72 -20.84
CA GLY A 5 21.06 44.36 -21.18
C GLY A 5 20.85 43.57 -19.91
N GLN A 6 19.64 43.02 -19.77
CA GLN A 6 19.43 41.95 -18.81
C GLN A 6 20.31 40.79 -19.29
N SER A 7 21.47 40.63 -18.67
CA SER A 7 22.27 39.43 -18.80
C SER A 7 21.46 38.31 -18.16
N SER A 8 20.58 37.68 -18.94
CA SER A 8 19.92 36.44 -18.54
C SER A 8 21.02 35.50 -18.08
N SER A 9 20.99 35.10 -16.81
CA SER A 9 21.95 34.17 -16.25
C SER A 9 21.88 32.89 -17.07
N MET A 10 22.85 32.70 -17.98
CA MET A 10 22.89 31.49 -18.78
C MET A 10 22.93 30.29 -17.84
N SER A 11 22.10 29.29 -18.11
CA SER A 11 22.14 28.05 -17.36
C SER A 11 23.49 27.37 -17.57
N TYR A 12 23.86 26.45 -16.69
CA TYR A 12 25.12 25.70 -16.86
C TYR A 12 25.18 24.99 -18.23
N LYS A 13 24.03 24.49 -18.72
CA LYS A 13 23.93 23.83 -20.03
C LYS A 13 24.18 24.80 -21.18
N ASP A 14 23.63 26.01 -21.12
CA ASP A 14 23.84 27.05 -22.14
C ASP A 14 25.29 27.55 -22.13
N LYS A 15 25.88 27.74 -20.94
CA LYS A 15 27.30 28.12 -20.79
C LYS A 15 28.24 27.06 -21.36
N ALA A 16 27.87 25.79 -21.24
CA ALA A 16 28.64 24.67 -21.74
C ALA A 16 28.32 24.32 -23.22
N ASN A 17 27.39 25.04 -23.86
CA ASN A 17 26.88 24.72 -25.20
C ASN A 17 26.43 23.24 -25.34
N LEU A 18 25.90 22.66 -24.27
CA LEU A 18 25.46 21.26 -24.25
C LEU A 18 24.01 21.16 -24.72
N HIS A 19 23.83 20.68 -25.94
CA HIS A 19 22.52 20.35 -26.50
C HIS A 19 22.30 18.84 -26.47
N PHE A 20 21.26 18.40 -25.77
CA PHE A 20 20.78 17.02 -25.86
C PHE A 20 19.71 16.96 -26.95
N VAL A 21 19.95 16.17 -27.99
CA VAL A 21 18.95 15.87 -29.01
C VAL A 21 18.47 14.46 -28.75
N GLU A 22 17.25 14.35 -28.23
CA GLU A 22 16.58 13.07 -28.06
C GLU A 22 16.14 12.58 -29.45
N GLN A 23 16.96 11.70 -30.02
CA GLN A 23 16.58 11.00 -31.25
C GLN A 23 15.93 9.67 -30.90
N GLU A 24 14.96 9.28 -31.71
CA GLU A 24 14.46 7.92 -31.65
C GLU A 24 15.59 6.91 -31.88
N GLU A 25 15.52 5.80 -31.16
CA GLU A 25 16.52 4.75 -31.30
C GLU A 25 16.50 4.15 -32.71
N PRO A 26 17.68 3.86 -33.30
CA PRO A 26 17.77 3.25 -34.61
C PRO A 26 17.13 1.85 -34.63
N ALA A 27 16.62 1.44 -35.79
CA ALA A 27 15.87 0.20 -35.98
C ALA A 27 16.61 -1.06 -35.49
N PHE A 28 17.95 -1.10 -35.61
CA PHE A 28 18.78 -2.18 -35.09
C PHE A 28 18.66 -2.34 -33.56
N ILE A 29 18.71 -1.24 -32.81
CA ILE A 29 18.61 -1.25 -31.35
C ILE A 29 17.20 -1.66 -30.93
N LYS A 30 16.17 -1.12 -31.59
CA LYS A 30 14.76 -1.53 -31.36
C LYS A 30 14.58 -3.05 -31.56
N ALA A 31 15.12 -3.61 -32.64
CA ALA A 31 15.06 -5.04 -32.92
C ALA A 31 15.87 -5.89 -31.92
N MET A 32 17.04 -5.39 -31.49
CA MET A 32 17.88 -6.05 -30.49
C MET A 32 17.20 -6.09 -29.12
N LYS A 33 16.62 -4.97 -28.67
CA LYS A 33 15.85 -4.89 -27.42
C LYS A 33 14.66 -5.84 -27.42
N ALA A 34 13.91 -5.91 -28.53
CA ALA A 34 12.80 -6.84 -28.67
C ALA A 34 13.24 -8.32 -28.57
N LYS A 35 14.37 -8.69 -29.20
CA LYS A 35 14.91 -10.06 -29.12
C LYS A 35 15.39 -10.45 -27.72
N LEU A 36 15.90 -9.49 -26.96
CA LEU A 36 16.40 -9.70 -25.60
C LEU A 36 15.29 -9.60 -24.54
N GLY A 37 14.07 -9.22 -24.92
CA GLY A 37 13.00 -8.95 -23.95
C GLY A 37 13.31 -7.78 -23.03
N TYR A 38 14.07 -6.79 -23.51
CA TYR A 38 14.47 -5.63 -22.71
C TYR A 38 13.24 -4.84 -22.25
N LYS A 39 13.10 -4.68 -20.94
CA LYS A 39 12.13 -3.77 -20.31
C LYS A 39 12.85 -2.45 -20.01
N GLU A 40 12.21 -1.33 -20.35
CA GLU A 40 12.72 0.00 -20.00
C GLU A 40 13.01 0.07 -18.49
N PRO A 41 14.08 0.78 -18.08
CA PRO A 41 14.40 0.90 -16.66
C PRO A 41 13.21 1.53 -15.93
N ALA A 42 12.94 1.04 -14.71
CA ALA A 42 11.92 1.59 -13.83
C ALA A 42 12.08 3.11 -13.76
N LYS A 43 11.04 3.84 -14.14
CA LYS A 43 10.98 5.29 -14.03
C LYS A 43 10.93 5.65 -12.55
N LEU A 44 11.19 6.93 -12.23
CA LEU A 44 11.11 7.38 -10.84
C LEU A 44 9.71 7.12 -10.25
N GLU A 45 8.67 7.30 -11.07
CA GLU A 45 7.28 7.03 -10.73
C GLU A 45 7.04 5.56 -10.32
N ASP A 46 7.70 4.60 -10.98
CA ASP A 46 7.56 3.16 -10.68
C ASP A 46 8.17 2.76 -9.32
N LYS A 47 8.94 3.67 -8.69
CA LYS A 47 9.50 3.46 -7.34
C LYS A 47 8.57 3.95 -6.24
N TYR A 48 7.52 4.69 -6.58
CA TYR A 48 6.48 5.04 -5.63
C TYR A 48 5.50 3.88 -5.61
N GLU A 49 5.56 3.11 -4.54
CA GLU A 49 4.52 2.15 -4.23
C GLU A 49 3.31 2.95 -3.73
N ASP A 50 2.23 2.99 -4.54
CA ASP A 50 0.94 3.56 -4.11
C ASP A 50 0.30 2.71 -3.00
N GLU A 51 0.80 1.50 -2.79
CA GLU A 51 0.41 0.67 -1.66
C GLU A 51 1.03 1.26 -0.40
N ALA A 52 0.18 1.88 0.43
CA ALA A 52 0.53 2.15 1.81
C ALA A 52 1.07 0.84 2.38
N GLY A 53 2.39 0.79 2.62
CA GLY A 53 3.10 -0.42 3.02
C GLY A 53 2.30 -1.15 4.10
N PRO A 54 2.21 -2.48 4.01
CA PRO A 54 1.31 -3.27 4.84
C PRO A 54 1.55 -2.88 6.30
N ALA A 55 0.50 -2.33 6.92
CA ALA A 55 0.49 -1.84 8.29
C ALA A 55 1.29 -2.78 9.19
N ASP A 56 2.44 -2.30 9.67
CA ASP A 56 3.18 -2.53 10.92
C ASP A 56 3.01 -3.86 11.69
N PHE A 57 2.57 -4.92 11.05
CA PHE A 57 2.76 -6.27 11.54
C PHE A 57 4.13 -6.70 11.01
N ASP A 58 5.18 -6.10 11.57
CA ASP A 58 6.56 -6.61 11.53
C ASP A 58 6.63 -7.92 12.33
N ASP A 59 5.79 -8.86 11.97
CA ASP A 59 5.87 -10.21 12.46
C ASP A 59 6.57 -11.04 11.39
N ASP A 60 7.66 -11.70 11.78
CA ASP A 60 8.45 -12.58 10.92
C ASP A 60 7.54 -13.62 10.23
N GLU A 61 6.42 -13.98 10.87
CA GLU A 61 5.39 -14.86 10.33
C GLU A 61 4.68 -14.27 9.10
N THR A 62 4.45 -12.96 9.07
CA THR A 62 3.83 -12.28 7.93
C THR A 62 4.77 -12.21 6.72
N ASP A 63 6.08 -12.13 6.93
CA ASP A 63 7.07 -12.12 5.84
C ASP A 63 7.04 -13.44 5.06
N LEU A 64 7.01 -14.57 5.76
CA LEU A 64 6.87 -15.89 5.14
C LEU A 64 5.56 -16.03 4.36
N MET A 65 4.46 -15.43 4.82
CA MET A 65 3.18 -15.44 4.10
C MET A 65 3.14 -14.47 2.91
N ARG A 66 3.93 -13.38 2.93
CA ARG A 66 4.06 -12.43 1.82
C ARG A 66 4.90 -13.01 0.67
N MET A 67 5.87 -13.88 1.00
CA MET A 67 6.64 -14.60 0.00
C MET A 67 5.73 -15.53 -0.81
N LYS A 68 6.01 -15.63 -2.10
CA LYS A 68 5.34 -16.63 -2.94
C LYS A 68 5.67 -18.02 -2.41
N GLU A 69 4.76 -18.98 -2.61
CA GLU A 69 4.98 -20.34 -2.13
C GLU A 69 6.27 -20.94 -2.70
N GLU A 70 6.64 -20.58 -3.93
CA GLU A 70 7.87 -21.06 -4.59
C GLU A 70 9.16 -20.46 -4.00
N ASP A 71 9.06 -19.32 -3.31
CA ASP A 71 10.19 -18.61 -2.70
C ASP A 71 10.39 -19.00 -1.21
N ARG A 72 9.49 -19.81 -0.62
CA ARG A 72 9.57 -20.27 0.78
C ARG A 72 10.63 -21.37 0.96
N PRO A 73 11.30 -21.45 2.13
CA PRO A 73 12.27 -22.50 2.39
C PRO A 73 11.62 -23.89 2.40
N GLN A 74 12.34 -24.88 1.86
CA GLN A 74 11.91 -26.27 1.86
C GLN A 74 11.92 -26.83 3.29
N VAL A 75 10.77 -27.33 3.76
CA VAL A 75 10.68 -28.09 5.01
C VAL A 75 11.33 -29.46 4.81
N VAL A 76 12.30 -29.79 5.67
CA VAL A 76 13.03 -31.07 5.67
C VAL A 76 12.80 -31.76 7.00
N VAL A 77 12.23 -32.96 6.96
CA VAL A 77 11.98 -33.82 8.12
C VAL A 77 13.11 -34.84 8.20
N LEU A 78 13.93 -34.79 9.26
CA LEU A 78 14.98 -35.78 9.50
C LEU A 78 14.48 -36.88 10.45
N ASN A 79 13.72 -36.48 11.46
CA ASN A 79 13.17 -37.35 12.49
C ASN A 79 11.66 -37.16 12.57
N GLU A 80 10.89 -38.16 12.12
CA GLU A 80 9.41 -38.13 12.12
C GLU A 80 8.76 -37.96 13.51
N LYS A 81 9.52 -38.16 14.59
CA LYS A 81 9.01 -38.02 15.97
C LYS A 81 9.19 -36.62 16.55
N THR A 82 10.12 -35.82 16.02
CA THR A 82 10.48 -34.50 16.56
C THR A 82 10.20 -33.38 15.57
N ASP A 83 10.30 -33.67 14.28
CA ASP A 83 10.22 -32.67 13.23
C ASP A 83 8.79 -32.67 12.67
N LEU A 84 8.20 -31.48 12.54
CA LEU A 84 6.87 -31.30 11.96
C LEU A 84 6.92 -31.44 10.44
N THR A 85 5.90 -32.09 9.88
CA THR A 85 5.70 -32.11 8.43
C THR A 85 5.16 -30.76 7.93
N LYS A 86 5.27 -30.52 6.61
CA LYS A 86 4.76 -29.29 5.98
C LYS A 86 3.27 -29.04 6.32
N GLU A 87 2.45 -30.09 6.29
CA GLU A 87 1.01 -30.00 6.54
C GLU A 87 0.69 -29.67 8.01
N GLU A 88 1.44 -30.24 8.95
CA GLU A 88 1.27 -29.96 10.38
C GLU A 88 1.71 -28.54 10.72
N LEU A 89 2.82 -28.08 10.13
CA LEU A 89 3.31 -26.70 10.29
C LEU A 89 2.26 -25.69 9.81
N GLU A 90 1.73 -25.88 8.59
CA GLU A 90 0.72 -24.99 8.03
C GLU A 90 -0.57 -24.97 8.87
N LYS A 91 -0.95 -26.12 9.43
CA LYS A 91 -2.10 -26.23 10.32
C LYS A 91 -1.88 -25.49 11.64
N GLU A 92 -0.71 -25.66 12.28
CA GLU A 92 -0.38 -24.96 13.52
C GLU A 92 -0.30 -23.45 13.32
N LEU A 93 0.23 -22.99 12.18
CA LEU A 93 0.30 -21.57 11.83
C LEU A 93 -1.12 -20.99 11.68
N GLU A 94 -1.98 -21.65 10.91
CA GLU A 94 -3.36 -21.18 10.72
C GLU A 94 -4.18 -21.20 12.02
N GLU A 95 -3.90 -22.14 12.93
CA GLU A 95 -4.51 -22.18 14.27
C GLU A 95 -4.02 -21.03 15.15
N LYS A 96 -2.70 -20.78 15.22
CA LYS A 96 -2.13 -19.64 15.95
C LYS A 96 -2.69 -18.31 15.46
N LYS A 97 -2.81 -18.13 14.15
CA LYS A 97 -3.39 -16.93 13.55
C LYS A 97 -4.86 -16.72 13.92
N LYS A 98 -5.65 -17.79 14.00
CA LYS A 98 -7.04 -17.70 14.49
C LYS A 98 -7.09 -17.32 15.95
N GLU A 99 -6.24 -17.92 16.79
CA GLU A 99 -6.15 -17.55 18.19
C GLU A 99 -5.71 -16.10 18.39
N GLU A 100 -4.76 -15.61 17.61
CA GLU A 100 -4.34 -14.20 17.63
C GLU A 100 -5.45 -13.28 17.16
N GLY A 101 -6.16 -13.65 16.09
CA GLY A 101 -7.37 -12.96 15.66
C GLY A 101 -8.41 -12.86 16.78
N ASP A 102 -8.69 -13.98 17.46
CA ASP A 102 -9.64 -14.04 18.57
C ASP A 102 -9.18 -13.25 19.80
N LYS A 103 -7.86 -13.25 20.10
CA LYS A 103 -7.26 -12.40 21.15
C LYS A 103 -7.42 -10.92 20.80
N LEU A 104 -7.13 -10.52 19.56
CA LEU A 104 -7.32 -9.15 19.08
C LEU A 104 -8.80 -8.73 19.11
N ILE A 105 -9.71 -9.64 18.77
CA ILE A 105 -11.17 -9.43 18.89
C ILE A 105 -11.56 -9.23 20.36
N ALA A 106 -11.05 -10.05 21.28
CA ALA A 106 -11.33 -9.95 22.72
C ALA A 106 -10.76 -8.65 23.34
N GLU A 107 -9.61 -8.18 22.86
CA GLU A 107 -9.02 -6.88 23.21
C GLU A 107 -9.76 -5.68 22.57
N GLY A 108 -10.73 -5.94 21.68
CA GLY A 108 -11.45 -4.90 20.94
C GLY A 108 -10.67 -4.25 19.80
N LYS A 109 -9.52 -4.83 19.41
CA LYS A 109 -8.63 -4.35 18.33
C LYS A 109 -8.97 -5.00 16.98
N ILE A 110 -10.26 -4.99 16.61
CA ILE A 110 -10.70 -5.51 15.32
C ILE A 110 -10.30 -4.52 14.22
N THR A 111 -9.47 -4.94 13.28
CA THR A 111 -9.12 -4.15 12.10
C THR A 111 -9.88 -4.64 10.88
N PHE A 112 -10.54 -3.71 10.17
CA PHE A 112 -11.22 -4.01 8.90
C PHE A 112 -10.21 -3.93 7.77
N LYS A 113 -9.87 -5.06 7.16
CA LYS A 113 -9.07 -5.09 5.93
C LYS A 113 -9.93 -4.60 4.76
N LYS A 114 -9.41 -3.62 4.01
CA LYS A 114 -10.04 -3.13 2.78
C LYS A 114 -10.05 -4.27 1.75
N PRO A 115 -11.15 -4.51 1.02
CA PRO A 115 -11.19 -5.57 0.03
C PRO A 115 -10.15 -5.31 -1.07
N THR A 116 -9.26 -6.29 -1.27
CA THR A 116 -8.28 -6.27 -2.37
C THR A 116 -9.05 -6.43 -3.69
N LYS A 117 -8.93 -5.45 -4.58
CA LYS A 117 -9.55 -5.52 -5.92
C LYS A 117 -9.02 -6.76 -6.63
N ARG A 118 -9.89 -7.73 -6.90
CA ARG A 118 -9.59 -8.78 -7.89
C ARG A 118 -9.32 -8.07 -9.22
N ALA A 119 -8.27 -8.46 -9.94
CA ALA A 119 -7.83 -7.85 -11.19
C ALA A 119 -8.85 -7.92 -12.37
N GLY A 120 -10.13 -8.15 -12.09
CA GLY A 120 -11.23 -8.16 -13.05
C GLY A 120 -12.35 -7.14 -12.78
N ASP A 121 -12.32 -6.38 -11.67
CA ASP A 121 -13.34 -5.36 -11.35
C ASP A 121 -12.75 -3.94 -11.48
N SER A 122 -12.20 -3.64 -12.65
CA SER A 122 -11.91 -2.29 -13.09
C SER A 122 -13.21 -1.65 -13.60
N ALA A 123 -13.89 -0.79 -12.82
CA ALA A 123 -14.54 0.41 -13.37
C ALA A 123 -15.25 1.40 -12.41
N ALA A 124 -15.82 1.06 -11.24
CA ALA A 124 -16.96 1.91 -10.80
C ALA A 124 -17.18 2.25 -9.31
N ALA A 125 -16.22 2.06 -8.40
CA ALA A 125 -16.32 2.61 -7.03
C ALA A 125 -14.88 2.77 -6.51
N ASP A 126 -14.37 3.90 -6.05
CA ASP A 126 -14.96 4.90 -5.17
C ASP A 126 -13.93 6.06 -5.07
N GLU A 127 -13.68 6.75 -6.17
CA GLU A 127 -12.98 8.04 -6.15
C GLU A 127 -13.86 9.06 -6.88
N GLU A 128 -14.05 10.22 -6.25
CA GLU A 128 -14.86 11.34 -6.71
C GLU A 128 -16.39 11.14 -6.73
N GLU A 129 -17.06 11.53 -5.65
CA GLU A 129 -18.08 12.62 -5.67
C GLU A 129 -19.07 12.49 -4.50
N LYS A 130 -18.80 13.20 -3.40
CA LYS A 130 -19.84 13.98 -2.68
C LYS A 130 -19.27 14.90 -1.58
N LYS A 131 -18.13 15.53 -1.84
CA LYS A 131 -17.75 16.78 -1.14
C LYS A 131 -18.57 17.95 -1.73
N LYS A 132 -19.88 18.04 -1.47
CA LYS A 132 -20.71 19.27 -1.71
C LYS A 132 -22.16 19.08 -1.26
N LYS A 133 -22.44 19.34 0.01
CA LYS A 133 -23.71 19.84 0.59
C LYS A 133 -23.46 20.11 2.07
N LYS A 134 -22.63 21.10 2.41
CA LYS A 134 -23.07 22.45 2.83
C LYS A 134 -24.53 22.50 3.32
N ASN A 135 -24.65 22.60 4.65
CA ASN A 135 -25.70 23.33 5.39
C ASN A 135 -27.11 22.72 5.35
N ALA A 136 -27.31 21.58 6.01
CA ALA A 136 -28.60 21.26 6.61
C ALA A 136 -28.42 21.19 8.14
N PRO A 137 -29.33 21.78 8.93
CA PRO A 137 -29.18 21.88 10.38
C PRO A 137 -29.15 20.50 11.01
N LEU A 138 -28.15 20.27 11.86
CA LEU A 138 -27.94 19.00 12.56
C LEU A 138 -29.20 18.63 13.37
N PRO A 139 -29.65 17.37 13.32
CA PRO A 139 -30.75 16.91 14.15
C PRO A 139 -30.40 17.12 15.62
N LYS A 140 -31.36 17.63 16.39
CA LYS A 140 -31.30 17.72 17.85
C LYS A 140 -30.93 16.32 18.37
N VAL A 141 -29.67 16.15 18.75
CA VAL A 141 -29.20 14.94 19.41
C VAL A 141 -30.04 14.76 20.66
N GLN A 142 -30.76 13.64 20.70
CA GLN A 142 -31.50 13.23 21.88
C GLN A 142 -30.48 13.11 23.02
N LYS A 143 -30.76 13.83 24.11
CA LYS A 143 -30.02 13.74 25.36
C LYS A 143 -29.98 12.26 25.75
N GLY A 144 -28.79 11.71 25.92
CA GLY A 144 -28.61 10.31 26.33
C GLY A 144 -28.02 9.40 25.25
N LEU A 145 -26.84 9.72 24.71
CA LEU A 145 -25.95 8.67 24.18
C LEU A 145 -25.12 8.01 25.31
N LEU A 146 -25.17 8.61 26.49
CA LEU A 146 -24.54 8.12 27.70
C LEU A 146 -25.61 8.16 28.79
N SER A 147 -25.85 7.02 29.43
CA SER A 147 -26.82 6.85 30.52
C SER A 147 -26.36 7.48 31.84
N PHE A 148 -25.54 8.53 31.79
CA PHE A 148 -25.02 9.23 32.95
C PHE A 148 -25.59 10.65 32.95
N ASN A 149 -26.91 10.80 33.11
CA ASN A 149 -27.52 12.09 33.47
C ASN A 149 -28.93 11.99 34.09
N ASP A 150 -29.46 10.81 34.41
CA ASP A 150 -30.84 10.69 34.92
C ASP A 150 -30.93 10.49 36.45
N GLU A 151 -29.84 10.61 37.20
CA GLU A 151 -29.83 10.24 38.64
C GLU A 151 -29.47 11.37 39.61
N ASP A 152 -29.32 12.62 39.15
CA ASP A 152 -28.90 13.76 40.01
C ASP A 152 -29.91 14.93 40.11
N GLU A 153 -31.21 14.72 39.81
CA GLU A 153 -32.22 15.80 39.92
C GLU A 153 -33.45 15.46 40.79
N GLU A 154 -33.29 14.62 41.82
CA GLU A 154 -34.26 14.52 42.93
C GLU A 154 -33.60 14.81 44.30
N GLU A 155 -32.99 16.00 44.43
CA GLU A 155 -32.89 16.71 45.71
C GLU A 155 -33.95 17.83 45.73
N TYR A 156 -35.20 17.50 46.05
CA TYR A 156 -36.17 18.47 46.61
C TYR A 156 -37.23 17.80 47.48
#